data_AF-A0A924DUU7-F1
#
_entry.id   AF-A0A924DUU7-F1
#
_cell.length_a   1.000
_cell.length_b   1.000
_cell.length_c   1.000
_cell.angle_alpha   90.00
_cell.angle_beta   90.00
_cell.angle_gamma   90.00
#
_symmetry.space_group_name_H-M   'P 1'
#
loop_
_entity.id
_entity.type
_entity.pdbx_description
1 polymer ?
#
loop_
_entity_poly.entity_id
_entity_poly.type
_entity_poly.pdbx_seq_one_letter_code
_entity_poly.pdbx_strand_id
1 'polypeptide(L)'
;MGTPTTARRPPLLTALATGLAAALTMLVLDLTWLGVVAKPAYAWMGALLRPDPVLPAAALFYVCYVAAVVWFAVYGAANGRDALRRGAAMGAVAYGTYELTNWAVVQGWPAALVPIDWAWGIALTGIVAWVGKQVQTRLTGGTP
;
A
#
# COMPACT_ATOMS: atom_id res chain seq x y z
N MET A 1 36.15 8.64 -24.45
CA MET A 1 35.06 7.74 -23.97
C MET A 1 33.94 8.63 -23.43
N GLY A 2 32.87 8.82 -24.20
CA GLY A 2 31.70 9.54 -23.69
C GLY A 2 30.95 8.67 -22.70
N THR A 3 30.79 9.12 -21.47
CA THR A 3 29.88 8.50 -20.49
C THR A 3 28.48 8.45 -21.09
N PRO A 4 27.78 7.29 -21.09
CA PRO A 4 26.41 7.23 -21.59
C PRO A 4 25.54 8.15 -20.74
N THR A 5 25.04 9.23 -21.33
CA THR A 5 24.00 10.07 -20.72
C THR A 5 22.77 9.18 -20.58
N THR A 6 22.48 8.69 -19.37
CA THR A 6 21.23 7.97 -19.10
C THR A 6 20.07 8.87 -19.45
N ALA A 7 19.43 8.62 -20.60
CA ALA A 7 18.33 9.43 -21.10
C ALA A 7 17.17 9.37 -20.09
N ARG A 8 16.74 10.54 -19.61
CA ARG A 8 15.58 10.68 -18.71
C ARG A 8 14.34 10.17 -19.44
N ARG A 9 13.59 9.24 -18.82
CA ARG A 9 12.35 8.71 -19.42
C ARG A 9 11.24 9.77 -19.40
N PRO A 10 10.26 9.72 -20.33
CA PRO A 10 9.17 10.68 -20.34
C PRO A 10 8.30 10.59 -19.08
N PRO A 11 7.65 11.71 -18.67
CA PRO A 11 6.90 11.78 -17.41
C PRO A 11 5.79 10.74 -17.28
N LEU A 12 5.03 10.51 -18.37
CA LEU A 12 3.94 9.54 -18.39
C LEU A 12 4.42 8.11 -18.16
N LEU A 13 5.49 7.68 -18.85
CA LEU A 13 6.06 6.34 -18.65
C LEU A 13 6.57 6.15 -17.23
N THR A 14 7.14 7.20 -16.64
CA THR A 14 7.61 7.17 -15.24
C THR A 14 6.43 7.00 -14.28
N ALA A 15 5.34 7.74 -14.48
CA ALA A 15 4.13 7.63 -13.67
C ALA A 15 3.49 6.24 -13.78
N LEU A 16 3.33 5.73 -15.00
CA LEU A 16 2.76 4.40 -15.23
C LEU A 16 3.62 3.28 -14.62
N ALA A 17 4.94 3.32 -14.82
CA ALA A 17 5.84 2.32 -14.25
C ALA A 17 5.88 2.38 -12.71
N THR A 18 5.84 3.59 -12.14
CA THR A 18 5.78 3.79 -10.67
C THR A 18 4.47 3.25 -10.11
N GLY A 19 3.35 3.58 -10.74
CA GLY A 19 2.02 3.10 -10.36
C GLY A 19 1.91 1.58 -10.45
N LEU A 20 2.41 0.98 -11.53
CA LEU A 20 2.43 -0.47 -11.71
C LEU A 20 3.29 -1.15 -10.64
N ALA A 21 4.48 -0.61 -10.34
CA ALA A 21 5.34 -1.16 -9.30
C ALA A 21 4.68 -1.10 -7.91
N ALA A 22 4.03 0.01 -7.58
CA ALA A 22 3.29 0.14 -6.33
C ALA A 22 2.10 -0.85 -6.27
N ALA A 23 1.31 -0.94 -7.35
CA ALA A 23 0.17 -1.86 -7.45
C ALA A 23 0.60 -3.32 -7.28
N LEU A 24 1.63 -3.76 -8.01
CA LEU A 24 2.13 -5.13 -7.91
C LEU A 24 2.70 -5.43 -6.53
N THR A 25 3.45 -4.50 -5.95
CA THR A 25 3.98 -4.65 -4.58
C THR A 25 2.83 -4.83 -3.59
N MET A 26 1.80 -3.98 -3.69
CA MET A 26 0.63 -4.07 -2.81
C MET A 26 -0.09 -5.41 -2.99
N LEU A 27 -0.45 -5.78 -4.22
CA LEU A 27 -1.17 -7.02 -4.50
C LEU A 27 -0.40 -8.26 -4.01
N VAL A 28 0.90 -8.35 -4.27
CA VAL A 28 1.69 -9.52 -3.86
C VAL A 28 1.75 -9.63 -2.34
N LEU A 29 2.04 -8.54 -1.65
CA LEU A 29 2.14 -8.55 -0.18
C LEU A 29 0.77 -8.80 0.46
N ASP A 30 -0.27 -8.13 -0.03
CA ASP A 30 -1.60 -8.15 0.58
C ASP A 30 -2.32 -9.49 0.32
N LEU A 31 -2.20 -10.06 -0.88
CA LEU A 31 -2.72 -11.42 -1.14
C LEU A 31 -1.98 -12.49 -0.35
N THR A 32 -0.68 -12.31 -0.10
CA THR A 32 0.09 -13.21 0.78
C THR A 32 -0.39 -13.09 2.22
N TRP A 33 -0.64 -11.87 2.70
CA TRP A 33 -1.20 -11.62 4.02
C TRP A 33 -2.56 -12.28 4.20
N LEU A 34 -3.51 -11.97 3.31
CA LEU A 34 -4.89 -12.49 3.37
C LEU A 34 -4.94 -14.01 3.17
N GLY A 35 -4.17 -14.54 2.23
CA GLY A 35 -4.22 -15.95 1.85
C GLY A 35 -3.48 -16.89 2.81
N VAL A 36 -2.46 -16.39 3.52
CA VAL A 36 -1.54 -17.23 4.29
C VAL A 36 -1.43 -16.77 5.73
N VAL A 37 -1.01 -15.53 5.97
CA VAL A 37 -0.56 -15.08 7.29
C VAL A 37 -1.73 -14.77 8.22
N ALA A 38 -2.66 -13.95 7.75
CA ALA A 38 -3.77 -13.45 8.55
C ALA A 38 -5.02 -14.32 8.42
N LYS A 39 -5.05 -15.31 7.52
CA LYS A 39 -6.18 -16.20 7.33
C LYS A 39 -6.75 -16.78 8.64
N PRO A 40 -5.94 -17.24 9.63
CA PRO A 40 -6.47 -17.69 10.91
C PRO A 40 -7.06 -16.57 11.76
N ALA A 41 -6.49 -15.36 11.70
CA ALA A 41 -6.96 -14.21 12.46
C ALA A 41 -8.28 -13.64 11.89
N TYR A 42 -8.40 -13.56 10.56
CA TYR A 42 -9.66 -13.15 9.91
C TYR A 42 -10.81 -14.13 10.19
N ALA A 43 -10.52 -15.41 10.45
CA ALA A 43 -11.56 -16.37 10.86
C ALA A 43 -12.25 -16.00 12.18
N TRP A 44 -11.61 -15.19 13.05
CA TRP A 44 -12.22 -14.69 14.29
C TRP A 44 -13.40 -13.75 14.05
N MET A 45 -13.51 -13.16 12.86
CA MET A 45 -14.64 -12.33 12.47
C MET A 45 -15.95 -13.12 12.36
N GLY A 46 -15.89 -14.45 12.23
CA GLY A 46 -17.07 -15.32 12.20
C GLY A 46 -18.08 -14.86 11.15
N ALA A 47 -19.30 -14.58 11.60
CA ALA A 47 -20.40 -14.13 10.72
C ALA A 47 -20.19 -12.76 10.07
N LEU A 48 -19.24 -11.94 10.56
CA LEU A 48 -18.86 -10.67 9.92
C LEU A 48 -18.06 -10.90 8.63
N LEU A 49 -17.35 -12.03 8.52
CA LEU A 49 -16.58 -12.37 7.33
C LEU A 49 -17.51 -12.99 6.29
N ARG A 50 -17.56 -12.34 5.14
CA ARG A 50 -18.32 -12.79 3.98
C ARG A 50 -17.65 -14.01 3.32
N PRO A 51 -18.43 -14.97 2.79
CA PRO A 51 -17.88 -16.16 2.12
C PRO A 51 -17.15 -15.83 0.82
N ASP A 52 -17.73 -14.94 0.00
CA ASP A 52 -17.19 -14.56 -1.31
C ASP A 52 -16.95 -13.05 -1.41
N PRO A 53 -15.72 -12.58 -1.69
CA PRO A 53 -15.39 -11.17 -1.75
C PRO A 53 -16.18 -10.45 -2.86
N VAL A 54 -16.57 -9.19 -2.59
CA VAL A 54 -17.17 -8.31 -3.61
C VAL A 54 -16.06 -7.77 -4.50
N LEU A 55 -15.77 -8.46 -5.61
CA LEU A 55 -14.64 -8.12 -6.49
C LEU A 55 -14.64 -6.66 -6.99
N PRO A 56 -15.77 -6.04 -7.37
CA PRO A 56 -15.77 -4.64 -7.78
C PRO A 56 -15.31 -3.68 -6.67
N ALA A 57 -15.71 -3.94 -5.42
CA ALA A 57 -15.30 -3.12 -4.28
C ALA A 57 -13.81 -3.29 -3.98
N ALA A 58 -13.29 -4.53 -4.05
CA ALA A 58 -11.87 -4.81 -3.90
C ALA A 58 -11.03 -4.13 -4.99
N ALA A 59 -11.46 -4.22 -6.25
CA ALA A 59 -10.78 -3.57 -7.37
C ALA A 59 -10.75 -2.04 -7.20
N LEU A 60 -11.89 -1.43 -6.83
CA LEU A 60 -11.97 0.00 -6.57
C LEU A 60 -11.04 0.43 -5.43
N PHE A 61 -10.99 -0.35 -4.34
CA PHE A 61 -10.05 -0.12 -3.25
C PHE A 61 -8.60 -0.11 -3.74
N TYR A 62 -8.14 -1.14 -4.43
CA TYR A 62 -6.74 -1.18 -4.90
C TYR A 62 -6.41 -0.01 -5.82
N VAL A 63 -7.31 0.33 -6.76
CA VAL A 63 -7.09 1.46 -7.67
C VAL A 63 -6.99 2.78 -6.90
N CYS A 64 -7.97 3.08 -6.04
CA CYS A 64 -7.98 4.33 -5.28
C CYS A 64 -6.82 4.43 -4.31
N TYR A 65 -6.53 3.35 -3.58
CA TYR A 65 -5.50 3.33 -2.56
C TYR A 65 -4.10 3.44 -3.16
N VAL A 66 -3.80 2.68 -4.23
CA VAL A 66 -2.51 2.79 -4.92
C VAL A 66 -2.33 4.18 -5.53
N ALA A 67 -3.37 4.75 -6.15
CA ALA A 67 -3.29 6.09 -6.70
C ALA A 67 -2.95 7.13 -5.62
N ALA A 68 -3.59 7.05 -4.46
CA ALA A 68 -3.32 7.94 -3.34
C ALA A 68 -1.91 7.72 -2.74
N VAL A 69 -1.45 6.48 -2.59
CA VAL A 69 -0.08 6.18 -2.14
C VAL A 69 0.96 6.75 -3.11
N VAL A 70 0.77 6.55 -4.41
CA VAL A 70 1.68 7.08 -5.44
C VAL A 70 1.70 8.60 -5.38
N TRP A 71 0.55 9.26 -5.30
CA TRP A 71 0.50 10.72 -5.29
C TRP A 71 1.11 11.32 -4.01
N PHE A 72 0.65 10.91 -2.83
CA PHE A 72 1.05 11.52 -1.56
C PHE A 72 2.39 11.02 -1.02
N ALA A 73 2.65 9.72 -1.13
CA ALA A 73 3.80 9.08 -0.49
C ALA A 73 4.98 8.83 -1.43
N VAL A 74 4.75 8.66 -2.74
CA VAL A 74 5.84 8.49 -3.71
C VAL A 74 6.27 9.82 -4.30
N TYR A 75 5.35 10.53 -4.97
CA TYR A 75 5.66 11.82 -5.61
C TYR A 75 5.86 12.95 -4.60
N GLY A 76 5.19 12.90 -3.45
CA GLY A 76 5.39 13.86 -2.36
C GLY A 76 6.66 13.66 -1.54
N ALA A 77 7.42 12.58 -1.77
CA ALA A 77 8.60 12.24 -0.97
C ALA A 77 9.92 12.72 -1.58
N ALA A 78 10.82 13.23 -0.75
CA ALA A 78 12.16 13.64 -1.18
C ALA A 78 13.08 12.46 -1.53
N ASN A 79 12.94 11.34 -0.81
CA ASN A 79 13.78 10.14 -1.00
C ASN A 79 13.04 8.89 -0.49
N GLY A 80 13.65 7.72 -0.64
CA GLY A 80 13.04 6.45 -0.22
C GLY A 80 12.67 6.39 1.26
N ARG A 81 13.47 7.00 2.16
CA ARG A 81 13.17 7.02 3.60
C ARG A 81 11.96 7.91 3.90
N ASP A 82 11.85 9.04 3.22
CA ASP A 82 10.68 9.91 3.34
C ASP A 82 9.43 9.21 2.77
N ALA A 83 9.55 8.52 1.64
CA ALA A 83 8.45 7.74 1.06
C ALA A 83 7.97 6.64 1.99
N LEU A 84 8.90 5.90 2.62
CA LEU A 84 8.59 4.88 3.62
C LEU A 84 7.78 5.48 4.79
N ARG A 85 8.21 6.64 5.31
CA ARG A 85 7.52 7.33 6.42
C ARG A 85 6.14 7.83 6.04
N ARG A 86 6.02 8.47 4.87
CA ARG A 86 4.73 8.97 4.35
C ARG A 86 3.77 7.82 4.08
N GLY A 87 4.25 6.73 3.49
CA GLY A 87 3.48 5.51 3.27
C GLY A 87 3.02 4.88 4.59
N ALA A 88 3.92 4.75 5.56
CA ALA A 88 3.60 4.22 6.89
C ALA A 88 2.55 5.08 7.62
N ALA A 89 2.67 6.41 7.55
CA ALA A 89 1.69 7.33 8.13
C ALA A 89 0.32 7.20 7.44
N MET A 90 0.30 7.08 6.11
CA MET A 90 -0.92 6.87 5.35
C MET A 90 -1.57 5.51 5.66
N GLY A 91 -0.77 4.45 5.81
CA GLY A 91 -1.21 3.13 6.29
C GLY A 91 -1.80 3.21 7.69
N ALA A 92 -1.14 3.91 8.61
CA ALA A 92 -1.63 4.13 9.97
C ALA A 92 -3.01 4.79 9.98
N VAL A 93 -3.22 5.83 9.16
CA VAL A 93 -4.52 6.51 9.10
C VAL A 93 -5.57 5.62 8.44
N ALA A 94 -5.28 4.99 7.30
CA ALA A 94 -6.26 4.22 6.56
C ALA A 94 -6.71 2.95 7.29
N TYR A 95 -5.75 2.11 7.71
CA TYR A 95 -6.04 0.87 8.43
C TYR A 95 -6.51 1.16 9.85
N GLY A 96 -5.98 2.21 10.50
CA GLY A 96 -6.47 2.65 11.80
C GLY A 96 -7.92 3.12 11.72
N THR A 97 -8.29 3.87 10.67
CA THR A 97 -9.70 4.26 10.45
C THR A 97 -10.59 3.05 10.29
N TYR A 98 -10.18 2.06 9.50
CA TYR A 98 -10.95 0.82 9.33
C TYR A 98 -11.08 0.04 10.65
N GLU A 99 -9.96 -0.35 11.26
CA GLU A 99 -9.95 -1.21 12.45
C GLU A 99 -10.56 -0.52 13.68
N LEU A 100 -10.14 0.71 13.99
CA LEU A 100 -10.61 1.40 15.19
C LEU A 100 -12.08 1.80 15.10
N THR A 101 -12.54 2.25 13.92
CA THR A 101 -13.95 2.61 13.74
C THR A 101 -14.83 1.36 13.81
N ASN A 102 -14.44 0.28 13.12
CA ASN A 102 -15.20 -0.97 13.19
C ASN A 102 -15.23 -1.53 14.61
N TRP A 103 -14.11 -1.49 15.35
CA TRP A 103 -14.10 -1.92 16.74
C TRP A 103 -15.02 -1.07 17.63
N ALA A 104 -15.13 0.23 17.34
CA ALA A 104 -16.01 1.13 18.08
C ALA A 104 -17.50 0.93 17.79
N VAL A 105 -17.88 0.54 16.57
CA VAL A 105 -19.30 0.56 16.13
C VAL A 105 -19.89 -0.80 15.76
N VAL A 106 -19.08 -1.80 15.42
CA VAL A 106 -19.54 -3.12 14.98
C VAL A 106 -19.53 -4.09 16.16
N GLN A 107 -20.70 -4.62 16.51
CA GLN A 107 -20.81 -5.65 17.53
C GLN A 107 -20.06 -6.92 17.12
N GLY A 108 -19.22 -7.43 18.01
CA GLY A 108 -18.46 -8.66 17.77
C GLY A 108 -17.18 -8.48 16.96
N TRP A 109 -16.72 -7.24 16.72
CA TRP A 109 -15.42 -7.00 16.09
C TRP A 109 -14.26 -7.60 16.92
N PRO A 110 -13.36 -8.42 16.35
CA PRO A 110 -12.29 -9.05 17.11
C PRO A 110 -11.22 -8.04 17.56
N ALA A 111 -11.21 -7.67 18.84
CA ALA A 111 -10.24 -6.69 19.38
C ALA A 111 -8.77 -7.09 19.17
N ALA A 112 -8.47 -8.39 19.11
CA ALA A 112 -7.13 -8.90 18.84
C ALA A 112 -6.68 -8.66 17.38
N LEU A 113 -7.62 -8.53 16.44
CA LEU A 113 -7.31 -8.27 15.02
C LEU A 113 -6.83 -6.82 14.82
N VAL A 114 -7.39 -5.88 15.59
CA VAL A 114 -7.10 -4.44 15.50
C VAL A 114 -5.60 -4.13 15.48
N PRO A 115 -4.79 -4.47 16.51
CA PRO A 115 -3.37 -4.14 16.48
C PRO A 115 -2.59 -4.91 15.41
N ILE A 116 -3.06 -6.11 15.03
CA ILE A 116 -2.39 -6.96 14.04
C ILE A 116 -2.56 -6.36 12.64
N ASP A 117 -3.79 -6.13 12.21
CA ASP A 117 -4.06 -5.63 10.86
C ASP A 117 -3.68 -4.16 10.71
N TRP A 118 -3.77 -3.38 11.80
CA TRP A 118 -3.29 -2.01 11.80
C TRP A 118 -1.76 -1.94 11.63
N ALA A 119 -1.00 -2.77 12.37
CA ALA A 119 0.45 -2.83 12.20
C ALA A 119 0.85 -3.30 10.80
N TRP A 120 0.12 -4.27 10.25
CA TRP A 120 0.31 -4.71 8.87
C TRP A 120 0.08 -3.58 7.87
N GLY A 121 -1.02 -2.83 7.99
CA GLY A 121 -1.33 -1.69 7.14
C GLY A 121 -0.23 -0.62 7.12
N ILE A 122 0.36 -0.33 8.29
CA ILE A 122 1.50 0.57 8.41
C ILE A 122 2.71 0.04 7.62
N ALA A 123 3.05 -1.24 7.82
CA ALA A 123 4.19 -1.86 7.16
C ALA A 123 3.99 -1.97 5.64
N LEU A 124 2.84 -2.50 5.21
CA LEU A 124 2.44 -2.67 3.81
C LEU A 124 2.54 -1.36 3.05
N THR A 125 1.85 -0.32 3.50
CA THR A 125 1.79 0.95 2.77
C THR A 125 3.15 1.65 2.76
N GLY A 126 3.93 1.52 3.83
CA GLY A 126 5.33 1.97 3.86
C GLY A 126 6.19 1.28 2.80
N ILE A 127 6.13 -0.05 2.70
CA ILE A 127 6.90 -0.84 1.73
C ILE A 127 6.48 -0.49 0.30
N VAL A 128 5.16 -0.39 0.03
CA VAL A 128 4.63 -0.01 -1.28
C VAL A 128 5.15 1.37 -1.71
N ALA A 129 5.11 2.36 -0.82
CA ALA A 129 5.63 3.69 -1.11
C ALA A 129 7.15 3.69 -1.33
N TRP A 130 7.89 2.93 -0.52
CA TRP A 130 9.34 2.80 -0.68
C TRP A 130 9.70 2.18 -2.05
N VAL A 131 9.08 1.06 -2.43
CA VAL A 131 9.32 0.43 -3.75
C VAL A 131 8.96 1.38 -4.88
N GLY A 132 7.80 2.03 -4.80
CA GLY A 132 7.39 3.04 -5.78
C GLY A 132 8.43 4.14 -5.93
N LYS A 133 8.99 4.66 -4.83
CA LYS A 133 10.04 5.68 -4.87
C LYS A 133 11.35 5.18 -5.48
N GLN A 134 11.75 3.94 -5.19
CA GLN A 134 12.95 3.36 -5.84
C GLN A 134 12.79 3.28 -7.36
N VAL A 135 11.61 2.87 -7.84
CA VAL A 135 11.32 2.83 -9.28
C VAL A 135 11.30 4.24 -9.85
N GLN A 136 10.57 5.17 -9.23
CA GLN A 136 10.51 6.57 -9.66
C GLN A 136 11.91 7.18 -9.81
N THR A 137 12.75 7.10 -8.76
CA THR A 137 14.09 7.68 -8.74
C THR A 137 15.02 7.09 -9.81
N ARG A 138 14.94 5.77 -10.08
CA ARG A 138 15.72 5.11 -11.13
C ARG A 138 15.35 5.60 -12.53
N LEU A 139 14.09 5.94 -12.75
CA LEU A 139 13.58 6.40 -14.06
C LEU A 139 13.81 7.90 -14.29
N THR A 140 13.89 8.70 -13.22
CA THR A 140 14.12 10.15 -13.28
C THR A 140 15.59 10.55 -13.23
N GLY A 141 16.50 9.62 -12.92
CA GLY A 141 17.96 9.87 -12.93
C GLY A 141 18.54 10.40 -11.61
N GLY A 142 17.90 10.13 -10.47
CA GLY A 142 18.50 10.37 -9.16
C GLY A 142 18.41 11.78 -8.59
N THR A 143 17.72 12.72 -9.23
CA THR A 143 17.45 14.03 -8.62
C THR A 143 16.20 13.95 -7.71
N PRO A 144 16.29 14.43 -6.46
CA PRO A 144 15.18 14.45 -5.51
C PRO A 144 13.97 15.23 -6.04
#